data_AF-A0A8J6LQ69-F1
#
_entry.id   AF-A0A8J6LQ69-F1
#
_cell.length_a   1.000
_cell.length_b   1.000
_cell.length_c   1.000
_cell.angle_alpha   90.00
_cell.angle_beta   90.00
_cell.angle_gamma   90.00
#
_symmetry.space_group_name_H-M   'P 1'
#
loop_
_entity.id
_entity.type
_entity.pdbx_description
1 polymer ?
#
loop_
_entity_poly.entity_id
_entity_poly.type
_entity_poly.pdbx_seq_one_letter_code
_entity_poly.pdbx_strand_id
1 'polypeptide(L)'
;QGAGRVAGFTVQAIDTTGAGDSFTAALLAQLAQTPELWADQAALERALRYANAAGALATTMRGAIPALPTHGQIEALCNRV
;
A
#
# COMPACT_ATOMS: atom_id res chain seq x y z
N GLN A 1 -8.54 12.79 -20.23
CA GLN A 1 -7.42 13.25 -19.40
C GLN A 1 -7.82 13.01 -17.95
N GLY A 2 -7.04 12.25 -17.19
CA GLY A 2 -7.27 12.03 -15.77
C GLY A 2 -5.92 11.78 -15.12
N ALA A 3 -5.52 12.62 -14.18
CA ALA A 3 -4.29 12.48 -13.42
C ALA A 3 -4.63 12.67 -11.95
N GLY A 4 -4.17 11.76 -11.11
CA GLY A 4 -4.34 11.80 -9.66
C GLY A 4 -3.02 11.45 -8.98
N ARG A 5 -2.88 11.85 -7.72
CA ARG A 5 -1.71 11.51 -6.90
C ARG A 5 -2.17 11.20 -5.49
N VAL A 6 -1.66 10.10 -4.95
CA VAL A 6 -1.81 9.73 -3.54
C VAL A 6 -0.43 9.71 -2.92
N ALA A 7 -0.24 10.49 -1.86
CA ALA A 7 1.05 10.57 -1.19
C ALA A 7 1.45 9.21 -0.59
N GLY A 8 2.76 8.93 -0.61
CA GLY A 8 3.33 7.79 0.10
C GLY A 8 3.48 8.07 1.60
N PHE A 9 4.05 7.10 2.33
CA PHE A 9 4.36 7.22 3.75
C PHE A 9 5.85 7.41 3.97
N THR A 10 6.22 8.36 4.81
CA THR A 10 7.60 8.52 5.25
C THR A 10 7.94 7.45 6.28
N VAL A 11 8.91 6.60 5.96
CA VAL A 11 9.41 5.53 6.82
C VAL A 11 10.93 5.49 6.78
N GLN A 12 11.55 4.87 7.78
CA GLN A 12 12.97 4.57 7.73
C GLN A 12 13.19 3.30 6.90
N ALA A 13 13.56 3.48 5.63
CA ALA A 13 13.85 2.37 4.73
C ALA A 13 15.18 1.68 5.09
N ILE A 14 15.18 0.35 5.11
CA ILE A 14 16.32 -0.53 5.36
C ILE A 14 16.70 -1.29 4.09
N ASP A 15 15.71 -1.79 3.34
CA ASP A 15 15.88 -2.57 2.11
C ASP A 15 14.64 -2.37 1.24
N THR A 16 14.78 -1.92 -0.01
CA THR A 16 13.63 -1.62 -0.87
C THR A 16 13.10 -2.83 -1.65
N THR A 17 13.75 -4.00 -1.50
CA THR A 17 13.39 -5.22 -2.23
C THR A 17 11.98 -5.67 -1.88
N GLY A 18 11.12 -5.88 -2.87
CA GLY A 18 9.74 -6.33 -2.68
C GLY A 18 8.71 -5.23 -2.36
N ALA A 19 9.13 -3.95 -2.28
CA ALA A 19 8.20 -2.84 -2.03
C ALA A 19 7.11 -2.71 -3.11
N GLY A 20 7.49 -2.86 -4.38
CA GLY A 20 6.55 -2.83 -5.51
C GLY A 20 5.60 -4.03 -5.54
N ASP A 21 6.10 -5.22 -5.20
CA ASP A 21 5.28 -6.43 -5.09
C ASP A 21 4.29 -6.31 -3.93
N SER A 22 4.72 -5.77 -2.79
CA SER A 22 3.86 -5.51 -1.64
C SER A 22 2.77 -4.49 -1.96
N PHE A 23 3.13 -3.37 -2.62
CA PHE A 23 2.17 -2.40 -3.13
C PHE A 23 1.14 -3.05 -4.05
N THR A 24 1.60 -3.82 -5.04
CA THR A 24 0.76 -4.45 -6.05
C THR A 24 -0.17 -5.48 -5.42
N ALA A 25 0.36 -6.35 -4.55
CA ALA A 25 -0.43 -7.35 -3.83
C ALA A 25 -1.50 -6.68 -2.94
N ALA A 26 -1.16 -5.60 -2.24
CA ALA A 26 -2.09 -4.87 -1.41
C ALA A 26 -3.22 -4.20 -2.23
N LEU A 27 -2.88 -3.61 -3.39
CA LEU A 27 -3.87 -3.03 -4.30
C LEU A 27 -4.79 -4.12 -4.90
N LEU A 28 -4.21 -5.24 -5.33
CA LEU A 28 -4.97 -6.38 -5.85
C LEU A 28 -5.89 -6.99 -4.79
N ALA A 29 -5.46 -7.04 -3.52
CA ALA A 29 -6.31 -7.49 -2.42
C ALA A 29 -7.52 -6.58 -2.20
N GLN A 30 -7.37 -5.26 -2.36
CA GLN A 30 -8.49 -4.32 -2.30
C GLN A 30 -9.43 -4.50 -3.52
N LEU A 31 -8.87 -4.62 -4.73
CA LEU A 31 -9.64 -4.87 -5.96
C LEU A 31 -10.41 -6.19 -5.92
N ALA A 32 -9.82 -7.25 -5.37
CA ALA A 32 -10.48 -8.54 -5.25
C ALA A 32 -11.69 -8.51 -4.30
N GLN A 33 -11.66 -7.64 -3.29
CA GLN A 33 -12.78 -7.43 -2.36
C GLN A 33 -13.82 -6.46 -2.91
N THR A 34 -13.40 -5.49 -3.71
CA THR A 34 -14.28 -4.47 -4.30
C THR A 34 -13.85 -4.21 -5.74
N PRO A 35 -14.34 -5.03 -6.70
CA PRO A 35 -13.96 -4.91 -8.10
C PRO A 35 -14.22 -3.51 -8.64
N GLU A 36 -15.38 -2.94 -8.36
CA GLU A 36 -15.78 -1.61 -8.84
C GLU A 36 -15.11 -0.42 -8.12
N LEU A 37 -14.08 -0.60 -7.29
CA LEU A 37 -13.46 0.52 -6.54
C LEU A 37 -12.92 1.64 -7.43
N TRP A 38 -12.61 1.34 -8.71
CA TRP A 38 -12.17 2.34 -9.68
C TRP A 38 -13.27 3.33 -10.10
N ALA A 39 -14.54 3.01 -9.86
CA ALA A 39 -15.68 3.87 -10.20
C ALA A 39 -15.92 4.98 -9.17
N ASP A 40 -15.36 4.84 -7.96
CA ASP A 40 -15.40 5.86 -6.91
C ASP A 40 -13.97 6.35 -6.63
N GLN A 41 -13.72 7.62 -6.94
CA GLN A 41 -12.41 8.24 -6.70
C GLN A 41 -11.98 8.14 -5.23
N ALA A 42 -12.89 8.32 -4.27
CA ALA A 42 -12.55 8.24 -2.86
C ALA A 42 -12.20 6.80 -2.45
N ALA A 43 -12.88 5.80 -3.01
CA ALA A 43 -12.53 4.39 -2.81
C ALA A 43 -11.17 4.05 -3.42
N LEU A 44 -10.91 4.52 -4.64
CA LEU A 44 -9.62 4.35 -5.31
C LEU A 44 -8.47 5.01 -4.53
N GLU A 45 -8.66 6.23 -4.03
CA GLU A 45 -7.67 6.92 -3.20
C GLU A 45 -7.37 6.17 -1.89
N ARG A 46 -8.39 5.61 -1.23
CA ARG A 46 -8.20 4.76 -0.04
C ARG A 46 -7.43 3.48 -0.36
N ALA A 47 -7.77 2.79 -1.45
CA ALA A 47 -7.05 1.59 -1.88
C ALA A 47 -5.59 1.88 -2.24
N LEU A 48 -5.32 3.00 -2.93
CA LEU A 48 -3.97 3.46 -3.25
C LEU A 48 -3.19 3.86 -2.00
N ARG A 49 -3.83 4.51 -1.02
CA ARG A 49 -3.20 4.82 0.28
C ARG A 49 -2.83 3.54 1.02
N TYR A 50 -3.71 2.55 1.05
CA TYR A 50 -3.44 1.22 1.62
C TYR A 50 -2.24 0.54 0.94
N ALA A 51 -2.20 0.57 -0.40
CA ALA A 51 -1.09 0.01 -1.17
C ALA A 51 0.23 0.76 -0.93
N ASN A 52 0.21 2.09 -0.85
CA ASN A 52 1.37 2.91 -0.49
C ASN A 52 1.90 2.56 0.91
N ALA A 53 1.02 2.33 1.88
CA ALA A 53 1.41 1.90 3.22
C ALA A 53 2.07 0.52 3.21
N ALA A 54 1.53 -0.43 2.44
CA ALA A 54 2.13 -1.75 2.29
C ALA A 54 3.54 -1.69 1.68
N GLY A 55 3.69 -0.97 0.56
CA GLY A 55 4.98 -0.77 -0.08
C GLY A 55 5.99 -0.08 0.82
N ALA A 56 5.57 0.92 1.59
CA ALA A 56 6.44 1.59 2.56
C ALA A 56 6.88 0.64 3.69
N LEU A 57 5.96 -0.10 4.30
CA LEU A 57 6.29 -1.06 5.37
C LEU A 57 7.22 -2.16 4.90
N ALA A 58 7.06 -2.65 3.67
CA ALA A 58 7.95 -3.63 3.08
C ALA A 58 9.40 -3.13 2.98
N THR A 59 9.64 -1.82 3.02
CA THR A 59 11.02 -1.29 3.04
C THR A 59 11.70 -1.35 4.40
N THR A 60 10.95 -1.64 5.47
CA THR A 60 11.41 -1.47 6.87
C THR A 60 12.09 -2.72 7.45
N MET A 61 12.22 -3.78 6.66
CA MET A 61 12.87 -5.04 7.02
C MET A 61 13.62 -5.59 5.81
N ARG A 62 14.66 -6.41 6.03
CA ARG A 62 15.43 -7.04 4.95
C ARG A 62 14.65 -8.20 4.30
N GLY A 63 14.74 -8.28 2.98
CA GLY A 63 14.21 -9.38 2.17
C GLY A 63 12.74 -9.22 1.78
N ALA A 64 12.42 -9.56 0.52
CA ALA A 64 11.10 -9.32 -0.07
C ALA A 64 9.93 -9.99 0.68
N ILE A 65 10.01 -11.30 0.89
CA ILE A 65 8.91 -12.08 1.50
C ILE A 65 8.83 -11.85 3.02
N PRO A 66 9.93 -11.89 3.79
CA PRO A 66 9.87 -11.64 5.24
C PRO A 66 9.38 -10.25 5.61
N ALA A 67 9.61 -9.25 4.75
CA ALA A 67 9.19 -7.87 4.97
C ALA A 67 7.72 -7.60 4.62
N LEU A 68 6.97 -8.57 4.09
CA LEU A 68 5.56 -8.36 3.74
C LEU A 68 4.74 -8.01 4.99
N PRO A 69 4.05 -6.86 5.01
CA PRO A 69 3.27 -6.44 6.15
C PRO A 69 1.93 -7.19 6.22
N THR A 70 1.46 -7.39 7.44
CA THR A 70 0.10 -7.87 7.72
C THR A 70 -0.92 -6.76 7.51
N HIS A 71 -2.19 -7.14 7.31
CA HIS A 71 -3.31 -6.20 7.22
C HIS A 71 -3.34 -5.20 8.40
N GLY A 72 -3.17 -5.68 9.63
CA GLY A 72 -3.16 -4.83 10.82
C GLY A 72 -2.02 -3.82 10.86
N GLN A 73 -0.84 -4.16 10.32
CA GLN A 73 0.28 -3.21 10.22
C GLN A 73 0.00 -2.11 9.18
N ILE A 74 -0.61 -2.47 8.05
CA ILE A 74 -0.98 -1.52 7.00
C ILE A 74 -2.04 -0.54 7.52
N GLU A 75 -3.11 -1.05 8.16
CA GLU A 75 -4.15 -0.25 8.82
C GLU A 75 -3.56 0.70 9.86
N ALA A 76 -2.67 0.20 10.72
CA ALA A 76 -2.01 1.01 11.75
C ALA A 76 -1.20 2.17 11.14
N LEU A 77 -0.51 1.95 10.02
CA LEU A 77 0.21 3.02 9.33
C LEU A 77 -0.74 4.02 8.66
N CYS A 78 -1.83 3.56 8.05
CA CYS A 78 -2.84 4.42 7.43
C CYS A 78 -3.52 5.37 8.42
N ASN A 79 -3.73 4.91 9.66
CA ASN A 79 -4.40 5.64 10.74
C ASN A 79 -3.46 6.54 11.56
N ARG A 80 -2.17 6.57 11.23
CA ARG A 80 -1.19 7.40 11.92
C ARG A 80 -1.41 8.87 11.49
N VAL A 81 -1.68 9.73 12.48
CA VAL A 81 -1.91 11.18 12.30
C VAL A 81 -0.61 11.92 12.01
#